data_AF-A0A0D0AIG6-F1
#
_entry.id   AF-A0A0D0AIG6-F1
#
_cell.length_a   1.000
_cell.length_b   1.000
_cell.length_c   1.000
_cell.angle_alpha   90.00
_cell.angle_beta   90.00
_cell.angle_gamma   90.00
#
_symmetry.space_group_name_H-M   'P 1'
#
loop_
_entity.id
_entity.type
_entity.pdbx_description
1 polymer ?
#
loop_
_entity_poly.entity_id
_entity_poly.type
_entity_poly.pdbx_seq_one_letter_code
_entity_poly.pdbx_strand_id
1 'polypeptide(L)'
;NEYLRQWKFWTQEYLDILLEQEAPPSDRVCCFCNGDGAQKCHDCISRPLFCTKCCWTQHALLPFHRISQWNGDFFERSTLTKIGVQIHLSHGGQPCPY
;
A
#
# COMPACT_ATOMS: atom_id res chain seq x y z
N ASN A 1 -22.29 29.22 9.35
CA ASN A 1 -21.21 28.47 10.04
C ASN A 1 -19.88 29.10 9.63
N GLU A 2 -19.25 29.84 10.52
CA GLU A 2 -18.03 30.63 10.28
C GLU A 2 -16.80 29.75 10.00
N TYR A 3 -16.76 28.55 10.61
CA TYR A 3 -15.71 27.56 10.40
C TYR A 3 -15.62 27.08 8.94
N LEU A 4 -16.76 26.89 8.26
CA LEU A 4 -16.78 26.50 6.84
C LEU A 4 -16.28 27.63 5.92
N ARG A 5 -16.41 28.90 6.33
CA ARG A 5 -15.89 30.04 5.55
C ARG A 5 -14.37 30.16 5.70
N GLN A 6 -13.84 29.89 6.88
CA GLN A 6 -12.40 29.85 7.13
C GLN A 6 -11.73 28.67 6.41
N TRP A 7 -12.37 27.49 6.40
CA TRP A 7 -11.85 26.32 5.66
C TRP A 7 -11.65 26.57 4.17
N LYS A 8 -12.50 27.41 3.56
CA LYS A 8 -12.44 27.73 2.12
C LYS A 8 -11.11 28.34 1.67
N PHE A 9 -10.40 29.04 2.56
CA PHE A 9 -9.08 29.60 2.27
C PHE A 9 -8.00 28.53 2.19
N TRP A 10 -8.13 27.48 3.00
CA TRP A 10 -7.16 26.39 3.10
C TRP A 10 -7.51 25.20 2.20
N THR A 11 -8.72 25.18 1.61
CA THR A 11 -9.22 24.05 0.82
C THR A 11 -8.22 23.62 -0.25
N GLN A 12 -7.61 24.56 -0.96
CA GLN A 12 -6.67 24.24 -2.01
C GLN A 12 -5.39 23.60 -1.46
N GLU A 13 -4.78 24.17 -0.41
CA GLU A 13 -3.59 23.58 0.21
C GLU A 13 -3.85 22.18 0.77
N TYR A 14 -4.97 21.96 1.45
CA TYR A 14 -5.34 20.64 1.93
C TYR A 14 -5.61 19.66 0.79
N LEU A 15 -6.24 20.11 -0.28
CA LEU A 15 -6.48 19.29 -1.47
C LEU A 15 -5.16 18.90 -2.13
N ASP A 16 -4.23 19.85 -2.26
CA ASP A 16 -2.91 19.61 -2.84
C ASP A 16 -2.12 18.59 -2.01
N ILE A 17 -2.09 18.73 -0.68
CA ILE A 17 -1.46 17.74 0.22
C ILE A 17 -2.09 16.35 0.07
N LEU A 18 -3.42 16.27 -0.04
CA LEU A 18 -4.12 14.99 -0.23
C LEU A 18 -3.80 14.38 -1.60
N LEU A 19 -3.74 15.20 -2.64
CA LEU A 19 -3.40 14.76 -4.00
C LEU A 19 -1.94 14.35 -4.13
N GLU A 20 -1.01 15.04 -3.46
CA GLU A 20 0.40 14.66 -3.37
C GLU A 20 0.60 13.29 -2.73
N GLN A 21 -0.25 12.90 -1.76
CA GLN A 21 -0.24 11.57 -1.15
C GLN A 21 -0.83 10.47 -2.03
N GLU A 22 -1.62 10.84 -3.03
CA GLU A 22 -2.17 9.95 -4.05
C GLU A 22 -1.28 9.88 -5.30
N ALA A 23 -0.48 10.90 -5.56
CA ALA A 23 0.50 10.92 -6.63
C ALA A 23 1.56 9.82 -6.39
N PRO A 24 1.90 9.03 -7.41
CA PRO A 24 3.05 8.13 -7.31
C PRO A 24 4.31 8.99 -7.08
N PRO A 25 5.18 8.66 -6.10
CA PRO A 25 6.46 9.33 -5.98
C PRO A 25 7.21 9.20 -7.32
N SER A 26 7.91 10.27 -7.73
CA SER A 26 8.65 10.33 -8.99
C SER A 26 9.62 9.14 -9.13
N ASP A 27 10.16 8.68 -8.00
CA ASP A 27 10.82 7.38 -7.88
C ASP A 27 9.98 6.45 -6.99
N ARG A 28 9.30 5.47 -7.61
CA ARG A 28 8.62 4.40 -6.88
C ARG A 28 9.66 3.43 -6.33
N VAL A 29 10.14 3.70 -5.13
CA VAL A 29 11.20 2.92 -4.50
C VAL A 29 10.63 2.01 -3.42
N CYS A 30 11.01 0.74 -3.46
CA CYS A 30 10.72 -0.20 -2.39
C CYS A 30 11.45 0.22 -1.10
N CYS A 31 10.72 0.36 0.01
CA CYS A 31 11.27 0.80 1.29
C CYS A 31 12.26 -0.18 1.96
N PHE A 32 12.43 -1.38 1.41
CA PHE A 32 13.33 -2.42 1.96
C PHE A 32 14.58 -2.67 1.12
N CYS A 33 14.46 -2.68 -0.20
CA CYS A 33 15.54 -3.10 -1.09
C CYS A 33 15.91 -2.06 -2.16
N ASN A 34 15.29 -0.89 -2.13
CA ASN A 34 15.44 0.17 -3.13
C ASN A 34 15.13 -0.25 -4.58
N GLY A 35 14.48 -1.40 -4.80
CA GLY A 35 13.97 -1.81 -6.11
C GLY A 35 12.66 -1.11 -6.49
N ASP A 36 12.00 -1.59 -7.55
CA ASP A 36 10.73 -1.01 -8.04
C ASP A 36 9.57 -1.21 -7.04
N GLY A 37 9.02 -0.11 -6.56
CA GLY A 37 7.93 -0.03 -5.59
C GLY A 37 6.56 -0.22 -6.24
N ALA A 38 6.27 -1.43 -6.70
CA ALA A 38 5.03 -1.75 -7.42
C ALA A 38 3.80 -1.97 -6.53
N GLN A 39 3.97 -2.20 -5.22
CA GLN A 39 2.88 -2.52 -4.29
C GLN A 39 2.79 -1.46 -3.18
N LYS A 40 1.63 -0.82 -3.01
CA LYS A 40 1.37 0.13 -1.91
C LYS A 40 0.47 -0.55 -0.87
N CYS A 41 0.91 -0.58 0.38
CA CYS A 41 0.08 -1.07 1.49
C CYS A 41 -0.69 0.08 2.12
N HIS A 42 -1.99 -0.10 2.38
CA HIS A 42 -2.85 0.95 2.96
C HIS A 42 -2.99 0.86 4.48
N ASP A 43 -2.64 -0.29 5.06
CA ASP A 43 -2.81 -0.57 6.50
C ASP A 43 -1.48 -0.53 7.27
N CYS A 44 -0.33 -0.58 6.58
CA CYS A 44 0.97 -0.30 7.19
C CYS A 44 1.10 1.19 7.56
N ILE A 45 1.77 1.45 8.68
CA ILE A 45 2.19 2.81 9.08
C ILE A 45 2.97 3.44 7.91
N SER A 46 2.70 4.72 7.64
CA SER A 46 3.26 5.53 6.54
C SER A 46 2.91 5.11 5.10
N ARG A 47 2.04 4.09 4.92
CA ARG A 47 1.61 3.58 3.61
C ARG A 47 2.78 3.32 2.62
N PRO A 48 3.78 2.52 3.01
CA PRO A 48 4.99 2.30 2.24
C PRO A 48 4.75 1.60 0.90
N LEU A 49 5.71 1.81 0.00
CA LEU A 49 5.83 1.08 -1.26
C LEU A 49 6.80 -0.10 -1.12
N PHE A 50 6.45 -1.20 -1.76
CA PHE A 50 7.20 -2.45 -1.77
C PHE A 50 7.35 -2.96 -3.20
N CYS A 51 8.46 -3.63 -3.49
CA CYS A 51 8.48 -4.56 -4.62
C CYS A 51 7.65 -5.81 -4.27
N THR A 52 7.24 -6.59 -5.27
CA THR A 52 6.40 -7.80 -5.07
C THR A 52 6.99 -8.77 -4.04
N LYS A 53 8.31 -9.02 -4.10
CA LYS A 53 9.01 -9.92 -3.16
C LYS A 53 8.97 -9.39 -1.73
N CYS A 54 9.34 -8.13 -1.52
CA CYS A 54 9.32 -7.51 -0.19
C CYS A 54 7.89 -7.42 0.36
N CYS A 55 6.91 -7.13 -0.50
CA CYS A 55 5.51 -7.10 -0.11
C CYS A 55 5.05 -8.47 0.42
N TRP A 56 5.34 -9.54 -0.34
CA TRP A 56 5.04 -10.91 0.08
C TRP A 56 5.69 -11.27 1.42
N THR A 57 6.99 -11.01 1.59
CA THR A 57 7.71 -11.34 2.83
C THR A 57 7.16 -10.59 4.04
N GLN A 58 6.91 -9.28 3.91
CA GLN A 58 6.44 -8.46 5.03
C GLN A 58 4.97 -8.74 5.41
N HIS A 59 4.17 -9.25 4.47
CA HIS A 59 2.74 -9.49 4.69
C HIS A 59 2.37 -10.97 4.83
N ALA A 60 3.33 -11.89 4.88
CA ALA A 60 3.08 -13.32 5.04
C ALA A 60 2.24 -13.66 6.29
N LEU A 61 2.39 -12.88 7.36
CA LEU A 61 1.62 -13.02 8.62
C LEU A 61 0.57 -11.93 8.81
N LEU A 62 0.36 -11.08 7.80
CA LEU A 62 -0.61 -9.97 7.81
C LEU A 62 -1.57 -10.08 6.62
N PRO A 63 -2.26 -11.23 6.44
CA PRO A 63 -2.99 -11.54 5.19
C PRO A 63 -4.21 -10.65 4.94
N PHE A 64 -4.64 -9.87 5.93
CA PHE A 64 -5.80 -8.97 5.83
C PHE A 64 -5.43 -7.52 5.48
N HIS A 65 -4.14 -7.21 5.36
CA HIS A 65 -3.73 -5.89 4.88
C HIS A 65 -4.18 -5.70 3.42
N ARG A 66 -4.71 -4.52 3.13
CA ARG A 66 -5.16 -4.10 1.82
C ARG A 66 -4.00 -3.48 1.08
N ILE A 67 -3.81 -3.92 -0.15
CA ILE A 67 -2.77 -3.42 -1.02
C ILE A 67 -3.36 -2.87 -2.32
N SER A 68 -2.60 -2.04 -2.99
CA SER A 68 -2.80 -1.67 -4.38
C SER A 68 -1.53 -1.90 -5.18
N GLN A 69 -1.70 -2.18 -6.46
CA GLN A 69 -0.62 -2.46 -7.40
C GLN A 69 -0.55 -1.34 -8.44
N TRP A 70 0.67 -0.93 -8.76
CA TRP A 70 0.94 -0.02 -9.87
C TRP A 70 0.62 -0.69 -11.21
N ASN A 71 -0.25 -0.07 -12.01
CA ASN A 71 -0.65 -0.59 -13.32
C ASN A 71 0.02 0.13 -14.52
N GLY A 72 0.84 1.16 -14.26
CA GLY A 72 1.42 2.03 -15.29
C GLY A 72 0.98 3.48 -15.17
N ASP A 73 -0.22 3.72 -14.63
CA ASP A 73 -0.82 5.05 -14.51
C ASP A 73 -1.22 5.39 -13.06
N PHE A 74 -1.77 4.43 -12.32
CA PHE A 74 -2.20 4.62 -10.93
C PHE A 74 -2.09 3.33 -10.11
N PHE A 75 -2.31 3.46 -8.79
CA PHE A 75 -2.40 2.33 -7.88
C PHE A 75 -3.81 1.75 -7.88
N GLU A 76 -4.00 0.62 -8.56
CA GLU A 76 -5.26 -0.10 -8.61
C GLU A 76 -5.37 -1.09 -7.44
N ARG A 77 -6.58 -1.27 -6.87
CA ARG A 77 -6.79 -2.22 -5.78
C ARG A 77 -6.32 -3.63 -6.18
N SER A 78 -5.55 -4.25 -5.31
CA SER A 78 -5.05 -5.61 -5.46
C SER A 78 -5.21 -6.40 -4.16
N THR A 79 -4.79 -7.66 -4.17
CA THR A 79 -4.87 -8.53 -3.00
C THR A 79 -3.53 -9.19 -2.76
N LEU A 80 -3.23 -9.45 -1.48
CA LEU A 80 -2.03 -10.20 -1.10
C LEU A 80 -2.01 -11.61 -1.73
N THR A 81 -3.18 -12.20 -1.99
CA THR A 81 -3.31 -13.48 -2.70
C THR A 81 -2.81 -13.42 -4.15
N LYS A 82 -2.99 -12.30 -4.86
CA LYS A 82 -2.49 -12.11 -6.23
C LYS A 82 -0.96 -12.10 -6.30
N ILE A 83 -0.29 -11.71 -5.21
CA ILE A 83 1.17 -11.75 -5.09
C ILE A 83 1.68 -13.00 -4.33
N GLY A 84 0.82 -13.99 -4.11
CA GLY A 84 1.20 -15.30 -3.57
C GLY A 84 1.18 -15.44 -2.05
N VAL A 85 0.64 -14.47 -1.30
CA VAL A 85 0.41 -14.66 0.15
C VAL A 85 -0.76 -15.63 0.33
N GLN A 86 -0.53 -16.67 1.12
CA GLN A 86 -1.52 -17.71 1.42
C GLN A 86 -1.74 -17.79 2.93
N ILE A 87 -2.98 -18.12 3.32
CA ILE A 87 -3.32 -18.40 4.70
C ILE A 87 -3.32 -19.92 4.88
N HIS A 88 -2.41 -20.43 5.70
CA HIS A 88 -2.44 -21.82 6.13
C HIS A 88 -3.16 -21.91 7.49
N LEU A 89 -4.30 -22.60 7.53
CA LEU A 89 -5.17 -22.64 8.72
C LEU A 89 -4.67 -23.61 9.80
N SER A 90 -3.72 -24.48 9.47
CA SER A 90 -3.14 -25.48 10.38
C SER A 90 -1.61 -25.29 10.53
N HIS A 91 -0.98 -26.11 11.37
CA HIS A 91 0.50 -26.17 11.54
C HIS A 91 1.16 -24.83 11.88
N GLY A 92 0.50 -23.95 12.64
CA GLY A 92 1.04 -22.64 12.99
C GLY A 92 1.28 -21.74 11.78
N GLY A 93 0.49 -21.88 10.71
CA GLY A 93 0.64 -21.08 9.50
C GLY A 93 1.61 -21.67 8.48
N GLN A 94 2.07 -22.90 8.66
CA GLN A 94 2.91 -23.61 7.69
C GLN A 94 2.09 -24.43 6.69
N PRO A 95 2.56 -24.59 5.44
CA PRO A 95 1.94 -25.49 4.48
C PRO A 95 1.95 -26.94 4.99
N CYS A 96 0.88 -27.68 4.70
CA CYS A 96 0.76 -29.10 5.06
C CYS A 96 1.83 -29.92 4.31
N PRO A 97 2.58 -30.81 4.99
CA PRO A 97 3.39 -31.80 4.30
C PRO A 97 2.46 -32.73 3.50
N TYR A 98 2.79 -32.94 2.23
CA TYR A 98 2.05 -33.78 1.28
C TYR A 98 1.98 -35.24 1.74
#